data_AF-A0A382QSN2-F1
#
_entry.id   AF-A0A382QSN2-F1
#
_cell.length_a   1.000
_cell.length_b   1.000
_cell.length_c   1.000
_cell.angle_alpha   90.00
_cell.angle_beta   90.00
_cell.angle_gamma   90.00
#
_symmetry.space_group_name_H-M   'P 1'
#
loop_
_entity.id
_entity.type
_entity.pdbx_description
1 polymer ?
#
loop_
_entity_poly.entity_id
_entity_poly.type
_entity_poly.pdbx_seq_one_letter_code
_entity_poly.pdbx_strand_id
1 'polypeptide(L)'
;MAKATQPIMIDGVPLTKQLARAERRKKYVAFGMVLPLLVFILVTFAIPILSMLFRSVDNPRMTDLVPNLVAAVEQWDAIELPSEAVFETAFHDLTAARKAGNLGKIATHVNYSLSGGRSMILKTKRKFKKIKSGPYREAMIKVDKRWGKIHTWAVIKKVSDPYTARYFLNAVDRDYDDAGKVVERPEEQQIYVTLFVRTLWISLLVTLLTLIIGYPIAYLISTTPPKISNLLIIMVLLPFWTSLLVRTTSWIVLLQTQGVINDLLVWVGFVSDENRIQMIFNLRGTLIAMTQILLPFMVLPMYSVM
;
A
#
# COMPACT_ATOMS: atom_id res chain seq x y z
N MET A 1 -18.38 59.79 -28.45
CA MET A 1 -17.93 58.94 -29.59
C MET A 1 -16.51 58.47 -29.30
N ALA A 2 -16.34 57.20 -28.91
CA ALA A 2 -15.02 56.61 -28.70
C ALA A 2 -14.41 56.28 -30.07
N LYS A 3 -13.24 56.86 -30.38
CA LYS A 3 -12.45 56.53 -31.57
C LYS A 3 -12.07 55.04 -31.48
N ALA A 4 -12.63 54.21 -32.35
CA ALA A 4 -12.19 52.84 -32.52
C ALA A 4 -10.74 52.87 -32.99
N THR A 5 -9.80 52.51 -32.12
CA THR A 5 -8.39 52.37 -32.43
C THR A 5 -8.25 51.34 -33.54
N GLN A 6 -7.93 51.79 -34.77
CA GLN A 6 -7.70 50.87 -35.87
C GLN A 6 -6.55 49.92 -35.49
N PRO A 7 -6.72 48.60 -35.69
CA PRO A 7 -5.67 47.65 -35.35
C PRO A 7 -4.43 47.98 -36.16
N ILE A 8 -3.27 48.07 -35.51
CA ILE A 8 -1.99 48.29 -36.20
C ILE A 8 -1.80 47.11 -37.17
N MET A 9 -1.76 47.41 -38.46
CA MET A 9 -1.59 46.44 -39.53
C MET A 9 -0.12 46.41 -39.93
N ILE A 10 0.47 45.22 -40.00
CA ILE A 10 1.78 44.99 -40.62
C ILE A 10 1.52 44.03 -41.78
N ASP A 11 1.97 44.35 -42.99
CA ASP A 11 1.77 43.52 -44.20
C ASP A 11 0.30 43.09 -44.44
N GLY A 12 -0.66 43.96 -44.15
CA GLY A 12 -2.09 43.68 -44.37
C GLY A 12 -2.74 42.72 -43.35
N VAL A 13 -2.03 42.32 -42.30
CA VAL A 13 -2.57 41.46 -41.22
C VAL A 13 -2.53 42.20 -39.89
N PRO A 14 -3.59 42.14 -39.06
CA PRO A 14 -3.59 42.76 -37.73
C PRO A 14 -2.43 42.25 -36.87
N LEU A 15 -1.68 43.15 -36.24
CA LEU A 15 -0.55 42.85 -35.36
C LEU A 15 -0.92 41.82 -34.28
N THR A 16 -2.15 41.88 -33.76
CA THR A 16 -2.69 40.92 -32.79
C THR A 16 -2.72 39.48 -33.30
N LYS A 17 -3.06 39.27 -34.59
CA LYS A 17 -3.05 37.94 -35.22
C LYS A 17 -1.62 37.45 -35.45
N GLN A 18 -0.69 38.34 -35.80
CA GLN A 18 0.72 37.99 -35.99
C GLN A 18 1.40 37.62 -34.67
N LEU A 19 1.17 38.41 -33.62
CA LEU A 19 1.65 38.15 -32.26
C LEU A 19 1.14 36.79 -31.77
N ALA A 20 -0.17 36.52 -31.90
CA ALA A 20 -0.75 35.24 -31.51
C ALA A 20 -0.15 34.04 -32.27
N ARG A 21 0.18 34.20 -33.56
CA ARG A 21 0.85 33.14 -34.35
C ARG A 21 2.29 32.91 -33.89
N ALA A 22 3.02 33.98 -33.62
CA ALA A 22 4.39 33.91 -33.10
C ALA A 22 4.43 33.29 -31.69
N GLU A 23 3.50 33.66 -30.81
CA GLU A 23 3.35 33.09 -29.47
C GLU A 23 3.00 31.60 -29.52
N ARG A 24 2.07 31.17 -30.39
CA ARG A 24 1.77 29.74 -30.57
C ARG A 24 3.00 28.96 -31.00
N ARG A 25 3.78 29.48 -31.95
CA ARG A 25 5.04 28.86 -32.39
C ARG A 25 6.05 28.75 -31.24
N LYS A 26 6.24 29.82 -30.46
CA LYS A 26 7.12 29.79 -29.28
C LYS A 26 6.64 28.77 -28.23
N LYS A 27 5.34 28.68 -27.97
CA LYS A 27 4.74 27.69 -27.06
C LYS A 27 4.96 26.26 -27.54
N TYR A 28 4.78 25.97 -28.83
CA TYR A 28 5.03 24.64 -29.37
C TYR A 28 6.50 24.25 -29.35
N VAL A 29 7.41 25.19 -29.63
CA VAL A 29 8.86 24.95 -29.54
C VAL A 29 9.27 24.69 -28.08
N ALA A 30 8.81 25.53 -27.14
CA ALA A 30 9.08 25.35 -25.72
C ALA A 30 8.49 24.03 -25.19
N PHE A 31 7.27 23.68 -25.58
CA PHE A 31 6.66 22.40 -25.23
C PHE A 31 7.42 21.23 -25.86
N GLY A 32 7.85 21.35 -27.11
CA GLY A 32 8.66 20.35 -27.81
C GLY A 32 10.01 20.10 -27.14
N MET A 33 10.62 21.10 -26.51
CA MET A 33 11.85 20.93 -25.71
C MET A 33 11.62 20.15 -24.41
N VAL A 34 10.45 20.29 -23.80
CA VAL A 34 10.09 19.58 -22.54
C VAL A 34 9.46 18.22 -22.83
N LEU A 35 8.92 18.00 -24.04
CA LEU A 35 8.21 16.78 -24.41
C LEU A 35 9.02 15.49 -24.17
N PRO A 36 10.32 15.39 -24.49
CA PRO A 36 11.10 14.17 -24.21
C PRO A 36 11.15 13.84 -22.71
N LEU A 37 11.33 14.86 -21.86
CA LEU A 37 11.33 14.69 -20.41
C LEU A 37 9.93 14.29 -19.90
N LEU A 38 8.87 14.90 -20.43
CA LEU A 38 7.50 14.55 -20.08
C LEU A 38 7.19 13.10 -20.46
N VAL A 39 7.54 12.68 -21.69
CA VAL A 39 7.36 11.31 -22.15
C VAL A 39 8.15 10.34 -21.28
N PHE A 40 9.41 10.68 -20.95
CA PHE A 40 10.21 9.87 -20.04
C PHE A 40 9.51 9.69 -18.68
N ILE A 41 9.01 10.76 -18.06
CA ILE A 41 8.29 10.70 -16.78
C ILE A 41 7.01 9.85 -16.90
N LEU A 42 6.24 10.02 -17.98
CA LEU A 42 5.01 9.25 -18.20
C LEU A 42 5.29 7.76 -18.32
N VAL A 43 6.32 7.39 -19.09
CA VAL A 43 6.68 5.98 -19.34
C VAL A 43 7.32 5.33 -18.11
N THR A 44 8.19 6.04 -17.39
CA THR A 44 8.97 5.45 -16.29
C THR A 44 8.28 5.52 -14.94
N PHE A 45 7.41 6.51 -14.72
CA PHE A 45 6.70 6.68 -13.44
C PHE A 45 5.19 6.52 -13.59
N ALA A 46 4.53 7.32 -14.44
CA ALA A 46 3.08 7.39 -14.46
C ALA A 46 2.43 6.06 -14.89
N ILE A 47 2.90 5.46 -15.97
CA ILE A 47 2.38 4.18 -16.48
C ILE A 47 2.61 3.05 -15.47
N PRO A 48 3.82 2.82 -14.92
CA PRO A 48 4.02 1.81 -13.88
C PRO A 48 3.14 2.02 -12.64
N ILE A 49 3.01 3.25 -12.15
CA ILE A 49 2.15 3.57 -11.00
C ILE A 49 0.69 3.23 -11.31
N LEU A 50 0.18 3.69 -12.45
CA LEU A 50 -1.19 3.39 -12.86
C LEU A 50 -1.41 1.88 -13.03
N SER A 51 -0.47 1.17 -13.64
CA SER A 51 -0.55 -0.28 -13.80
C SER A 51 -0.58 -1.00 -12.45
N MET A 52 0.21 -0.55 -11.47
CA MET A 52 0.21 -1.10 -10.11
C MET A 52 -1.09 -0.79 -9.37
N LEU A 53 -1.67 0.39 -9.58
CA LEU A 53 -2.99 0.74 -9.05
C LEU A 53 -4.08 -0.15 -9.62
N PHE A 54 -4.10 -0.40 -10.93
CA PHE A 54 -5.05 -1.36 -11.52
C PHE A 54 -4.81 -2.79 -11.01
N ARG A 55 -3.56 -3.18 -10.80
CA ARG A 55 -3.21 -4.48 -10.24
C ARG A 55 -3.71 -4.69 -8.81
N SER A 56 -4.04 -3.62 -8.10
CA SER A 56 -4.63 -3.70 -6.74
C SER A 56 -6.08 -4.18 -6.72
N VAL A 57 -6.79 -4.11 -7.86
CA VAL A 57 -8.16 -4.62 -8.01
C VAL A 57 -8.25 -5.82 -8.96
N ASP A 58 -7.27 -6.01 -9.83
CA ASP A 58 -7.24 -7.06 -10.85
C ASP A 58 -7.12 -8.47 -10.23
N ASN A 59 -7.97 -9.40 -10.69
CA ASN A 59 -8.00 -10.79 -10.23
C ASN A 59 -8.14 -11.80 -11.41
N PRO A 60 -7.15 -11.89 -12.31
CA PRO A 60 -7.28 -12.66 -13.55
C PRO A 60 -7.07 -14.17 -13.35
N ARG A 61 -6.79 -14.64 -12.12
CA ARG A 61 -6.34 -16.02 -11.90
C ARG A 61 -7.36 -17.06 -12.34
N MET A 62 -8.64 -16.84 -12.06
CA MET A 62 -9.69 -17.79 -12.44
C MET A 62 -10.04 -17.66 -13.91
N THR A 63 -10.12 -16.42 -14.42
CA THR A 63 -10.39 -16.14 -15.85
C THR A 63 -9.32 -16.73 -16.76
N ASP A 64 -8.05 -16.71 -16.36
CA ASP A 64 -6.95 -17.23 -17.17
C ASP A 64 -6.82 -18.76 -17.10
N LEU A 65 -7.11 -19.34 -15.92
CA LEU A 65 -6.80 -20.75 -15.65
C LEU A 65 -7.99 -21.68 -15.88
N VAL A 66 -9.22 -21.19 -15.73
CA VAL A 66 -10.47 -21.97 -15.85
C VAL A 66 -11.58 -21.12 -16.50
N PRO A 67 -11.37 -20.57 -17.71
CA PRO A 67 -12.28 -19.62 -18.35
C PRO A 67 -13.69 -20.17 -18.56
N ASN A 68 -13.83 -21.46 -18.87
CA ASN A 68 -15.14 -22.05 -19.12
C ASN A 68 -15.93 -22.17 -17.81
N LEU A 69 -15.26 -22.53 -16.72
CA LEU A 69 -15.86 -22.57 -15.39
C LEU A 69 -16.32 -21.17 -14.95
N VAL A 70 -15.51 -20.14 -15.20
CA VAL A 70 -15.89 -18.75 -14.91
C VAL A 70 -17.18 -18.40 -15.64
N ALA A 71 -17.23 -18.59 -16.97
CA ALA A 71 -18.41 -18.29 -17.78
C ALA A 71 -19.66 -19.09 -17.33
N ALA A 72 -19.49 -20.37 -16.96
CA ALA A 72 -20.58 -21.22 -16.51
C ALA A 72 -21.16 -20.79 -15.15
N VAL A 73 -20.30 -20.36 -14.22
CA VAL A 73 -20.70 -19.96 -12.87
C VAL A 73 -21.22 -18.51 -12.84
N GLU A 74 -20.78 -17.67 -13.78
CA GLU A 74 -21.31 -16.30 -13.96
C GLU A 74 -22.81 -16.30 -14.26
N GLN A 75 -23.24 -17.22 -15.14
CA GLN A 75 -24.65 -17.39 -15.55
C GLN A 75 -25.54 -18.04 -14.48
N TRP A 76 -24.95 -18.66 -13.45
CA TRP A 76 -25.69 -19.32 -12.38
C TRP A 76 -26.22 -18.31 -11.34
N ASP A 77 -27.48 -18.46 -10.91
CA ASP A 77 -28.21 -17.51 -10.06
C ASP A 77 -27.85 -17.51 -8.57
N ALA A 78 -27.01 -18.46 -8.13
CA ALA A 78 -26.60 -18.63 -6.73
C ALA A 78 -27.71 -19.00 -5.73
N ILE A 79 -28.89 -19.41 -6.21
CA ILE A 79 -30.03 -19.75 -5.35
C ILE A 79 -30.01 -21.25 -5.00
N GLU A 80 -29.89 -22.10 -6.01
CA GLU A 80 -29.83 -23.55 -5.85
C GLU A 80 -28.45 -24.09 -6.23
N LEU A 81 -28.20 -25.38 -6.03
CA LEU A 81 -26.97 -25.99 -6.53
C LEU A 81 -26.87 -25.83 -8.06
N PRO A 82 -25.67 -25.57 -8.61
CA PRO A 82 -25.51 -25.43 -10.05
C PRO A 82 -25.99 -26.63 -10.84
N SER A 83 -26.36 -26.40 -12.09
CA SER A 83 -26.80 -27.46 -13.00
C SER A 83 -25.67 -28.46 -13.26
N GLU A 84 -26.05 -29.65 -13.72
CA GLU A 84 -25.10 -30.72 -14.09
C GLU A 84 -24.02 -30.24 -15.08
N ALA A 85 -24.40 -29.35 -16.01
CA ALA A 85 -23.49 -28.75 -16.99
C ALA A 85 -22.37 -27.90 -16.33
N VAL A 86 -22.67 -27.18 -15.25
CA VAL A 86 -21.67 -26.40 -14.51
C VAL A 86 -20.69 -27.32 -13.78
N PHE A 87 -21.18 -28.43 -13.20
CA PHE A 87 -20.34 -29.46 -12.59
C PHE A 87 -19.44 -30.15 -13.62
N GLU A 88 -19.97 -30.47 -14.80
CA GLU A 88 -19.20 -31.02 -15.92
C GLU A 88 -18.10 -30.06 -16.36
N THR A 89 -18.43 -28.78 -16.53
CA THR A 89 -17.46 -27.75 -16.92
C THR A 89 -16.36 -27.60 -15.86
N ALA A 90 -16.72 -27.55 -14.58
CA ALA A 90 -15.76 -27.54 -13.49
C ALA A 90 -14.84 -28.77 -13.51
N PHE A 91 -15.40 -29.95 -13.77
CA PHE A 91 -14.62 -31.18 -13.87
C PHE A 91 -13.57 -31.09 -15.00
N HIS A 92 -13.99 -30.66 -16.20
CA HIS A 92 -13.10 -30.55 -17.34
C HIS A 92 -12.02 -29.48 -17.15
N ASP A 93 -12.39 -28.29 -16.68
CA ASP A 93 -11.45 -27.18 -16.47
C ASP A 93 -10.45 -27.49 -15.35
N LEU A 94 -10.88 -28.05 -14.22
CA LEU A 94 -9.96 -28.47 -13.16
C LEU A 94 -9.04 -29.62 -13.62
N THR A 95 -9.50 -30.48 -14.53
CA THR A 95 -8.69 -31.53 -15.13
C THR A 95 -7.66 -30.95 -16.12
N ALA A 96 -8.06 -29.98 -16.93
CA ALA A 96 -7.17 -29.27 -17.85
C ALA A 96 -6.10 -28.47 -17.07
N ALA A 97 -6.52 -27.68 -16.08
CA ALA A 97 -5.61 -26.94 -15.20
C ALA A 97 -4.65 -27.85 -14.43
N ARG A 98 -5.06 -29.07 -14.09
CA ARG A 98 -4.15 -30.10 -13.56
C ARG A 98 -3.08 -30.48 -14.58
N LYS A 99 -3.48 -30.82 -15.81
CA LYS A 99 -2.54 -31.26 -16.87
C LYS A 99 -1.52 -30.17 -17.16
N ALA A 100 -1.94 -28.90 -17.13
CA ALA A 100 -1.08 -27.73 -17.27
C ALA A 100 -0.26 -27.36 -16.02
N GLY A 101 -0.36 -28.11 -14.90
CA GLY A 101 0.38 -27.82 -13.66
C GLY A 101 -0.15 -26.63 -12.83
N ASN A 102 -1.25 -26.01 -13.23
CA ASN A 102 -1.79 -24.79 -12.62
C ASN A 102 -2.82 -25.03 -11.50
N LEU A 103 -3.28 -26.27 -11.28
CA LEU A 103 -4.29 -26.56 -10.26
C LEU A 103 -3.90 -26.11 -8.84
N GLY A 104 -2.61 -26.11 -8.50
CA GLY A 104 -2.14 -25.62 -7.21
C GLY A 104 -2.44 -24.13 -6.99
N LYS A 105 -2.38 -23.32 -8.06
CA LYS A 105 -2.68 -21.88 -8.03
C LYS A 105 -4.17 -21.64 -7.79
N ILE A 106 -5.04 -22.36 -8.50
CA ILE A 106 -6.50 -22.35 -8.32
C ILE A 106 -6.84 -22.75 -6.88
N ALA A 107 -6.27 -23.87 -6.42
CA ALA A 107 -6.52 -24.40 -5.08
C ALA A 107 -6.13 -23.42 -3.97
N THR A 108 -4.98 -22.75 -4.10
CA THR A 108 -4.56 -21.70 -3.15
C THR A 108 -5.48 -20.48 -3.23
N HIS A 109 -5.87 -20.05 -4.43
CA HIS A 109 -6.72 -18.88 -4.61
C HIS A 109 -8.11 -19.08 -3.98
N VAL A 110 -8.74 -20.22 -4.24
CA VAL A 110 -10.02 -20.59 -3.62
C VAL A 110 -9.87 -20.71 -2.09
N ASN A 111 -8.73 -21.19 -1.59
CA ASN A 111 -8.51 -21.33 -0.14
C ASN A 111 -8.48 -20.00 0.62
N TYR A 112 -8.14 -18.89 -0.05
CA TYR A 112 -8.24 -17.59 0.61
C TYR A 112 -9.69 -17.29 0.99
N SER A 113 -10.67 -17.65 0.15
CA SER A 113 -12.10 -17.33 0.39
C SER A 113 -12.90 -18.50 0.96
N LEU A 114 -12.39 -19.73 0.87
CA LEU A 114 -13.06 -20.93 1.36
C LEU A 114 -12.12 -21.71 2.27
N SER A 115 -12.45 -21.80 3.55
CA SER A 115 -11.66 -22.57 4.51
C SER A 115 -11.50 -24.03 4.07
N GLY A 116 -10.25 -24.47 3.98
CA GLY A 116 -9.89 -25.79 3.48
C GLY A 116 -10.18 -26.02 1.99
N GLY A 117 -10.47 -24.97 1.20
CA GLY A 117 -10.75 -25.05 -0.24
C GLY A 117 -9.60 -25.67 -1.03
N ARG A 118 -8.35 -25.46 -0.60
CA ARG A 118 -7.18 -26.13 -1.20
C ARG A 118 -7.30 -27.65 -1.08
N SER A 119 -7.63 -28.15 0.11
CA SER A 119 -7.78 -29.58 0.35
C SER A 119 -8.94 -30.18 -0.48
N MET A 120 -10.02 -29.43 -0.65
CA MET A 120 -11.18 -29.85 -1.45
C MET A 120 -10.75 -30.10 -2.89
N ILE A 121 -10.18 -29.08 -3.54
CA ILE A 121 -9.77 -29.14 -4.95
C ILE A 121 -8.70 -30.20 -5.18
N LEU A 122 -7.72 -30.33 -4.27
CA LEU A 122 -6.68 -31.34 -4.38
C LEU A 122 -7.18 -32.78 -4.11
N LYS A 123 -8.17 -32.98 -3.22
CA LYS A 123 -8.80 -34.30 -3.02
C LYS A 123 -9.62 -34.71 -4.23
N THR A 124 -10.40 -33.78 -4.78
CA THR A 124 -11.19 -33.90 -6.00
C THR A 124 -10.32 -34.40 -7.16
N LYS A 125 -9.19 -33.73 -7.38
CA LYS A 125 -8.14 -34.12 -8.33
C LYS A 125 -7.67 -35.58 -8.20
N ARG A 126 -7.45 -36.08 -6.98
CA ARG A 126 -6.93 -37.44 -6.75
C ARG A 126 -7.93 -38.51 -7.20
N LYS A 127 -9.22 -38.25 -7.01
CA LYS A 127 -10.30 -39.19 -7.33
C LYS A 127 -10.87 -39.02 -8.75
N PHE A 128 -10.59 -37.91 -9.45
CA PHE A 128 -11.01 -37.68 -10.84
C PHE A 128 -10.55 -38.76 -11.84
N LYS A 129 -9.40 -39.42 -11.60
CA LYS A 129 -8.98 -40.58 -12.41
C LYS A 129 -10.02 -41.72 -12.45
N LYS A 130 -10.92 -41.77 -11.45
CA LYS A 130 -11.95 -42.81 -11.31
C LYS A 130 -13.30 -42.40 -11.90
N ILE A 131 -13.46 -41.12 -12.27
CA ILE A 131 -14.69 -40.59 -12.88
C ILE A 131 -14.47 -40.64 -14.38
N LYS A 132 -15.15 -41.58 -15.06
CA LYS A 132 -14.99 -41.81 -16.51
C LYS A 132 -16.10 -41.15 -17.34
N SER A 133 -17.30 -41.00 -16.77
CA SER A 133 -18.47 -40.37 -17.39
C SER A 133 -19.46 -39.96 -16.30
N GLY A 134 -20.36 -39.02 -16.62
CA GLY A 134 -21.32 -38.44 -15.67
C GLY A 134 -22.33 -39.42 -15.04
N PRO A 135 -23.09 -38.98 -14.02
CA PRO A 135 -23.22 -37.60 -13.55
C PRO A 135 -22.05 -37.11 -12.68
N TYR A 136 -21.46 -35.98 -13.07
CA TYR A 136 -20.35 -35.29 -12.40
C TYR A 136 -20.75 -34.67 -11.07
N ARG A 137 -21.98 -34.17 -10.92
CA ARG A 137 -22.46 -33.60 -9.65
C ARG A 137 -22.35 -34.59 -8.50
N GLU A 138 -22.98 -35.75 -8.65
CA GLU A 138 -22.97 -36.81 -7.64
C GLU A 138 -21.54 -37.33 -7.40
N ALA A 139 -20.77 -37.49 -8.47
CA ALA A 139 -19.39 -37.95 -8.38
C ALA A 139 -18.52 -36.97 -7.57
N MET A 140 -18.62 -35.65 -7.81
CA MET A 140 -17.88 -34.62 -7.08
C MET A 140 -18.31 -34.53 -5.61
N ILE A 141 -19.61 -34.61 -5.32
CA ILE A 141 -20.16 -34.63 -3.96
C ILE A 141 -19.66 -35.85 -3.19
N LYS A 142 -19.61 -37.03 -3.83
CA LYS A 142 -19.08 -38.27 -3.24
C LYS A 142 -17.58 -38.17 -2.93
N VAL A 143 -16.83 -37.36 -3.67
CA VAL A 143 -15.41 -37.12 -3.38
C VAL A 143 -15.24 -36.22 -2.16
N ASP A 144 -15.96 -35.10 -2.11
CA ASP A 144 -15.96 -34.15 -1.00
C ASP A 144 -17.35 -33.50 -0.88
N LYS A 145 -17.98 -33.65 0.30
CA LYS A 145 -19.35 -33.17 0.55
C LYS A 145 -19.52 -31.67 0.32
N ARG A 146 -18.43 -30.88 0.35
CA ARG A 146 -18.49 -29.43 0.12
C ARG A 146 -18.93 -29.06 -1.30
N TRP A 147 -18.69 -29.90 -2.30
CA TRP A 147 -19.23 -29.68 -3.65
C TRP A 147 -20.77 -29.66 -3.71
N GLY A 148 -21.43 -30.24 -2.70
CA GLY A 148 -22.88 -30.23 -2.54
C GLY A 148 -23.40 -29.05 -1.73
N LYS A 149 -22.56 -28.07 -1.40
CA LYS A 149 -22.97 -26.85 -0.69
C LYS A 149 -23.04 -25.68 -1.67
N ILE A 150 -24.18 -24.97 -1.67
CA ILE A 150 -24.39 -23.75 -2.47
C ILE A 150 -23.29 -22.72 -2.18
N HIS A 151 -22.93 -22.55 -0.90
CA HIS A 151 -21.85 -21.67 -0.45
C HIS A 151 -20.51 -21.92 -1.18
N THR A 152 -20.13 -23.19 -1.43
CA THR A 152 -18.88 -23.49 -2.14
C THR A 152 -18.88 -22.92 -3.56
N TRP A 153 -20.01 -23.02 -4.26
CA TRP A 153 -20.18 -22.47 -5.59
C TRP A 153 -20.30 -20.95 -5.59
N ALA A 154 -20.96 -20.38 -4.58
CA ALA A 154 -21.01 -18.92 -4.39
C ALA A 154 -19.61 -18.33 -4.18
N VAL A 155 -18.75 -19.00 -3.40
CA VAL A 155 -17.35 -18.60 -3.26
C VAL A 155 -16.60 -18.75 -4.57
N ILE A 156 -16.77 -19.87 -5.29
CA ILE A 156 -16.15 -20.07 -6.61
C ILE A 156 -16.57 -18.97 -7.59
N LYS A 157 -17.85 -18.57 -7.61
CA LYS A 157 -18.36 -17.45 -8.39
C LYS A 157 -17.62 -16.17 -8.06
N LYS A 158 -17.58 -15.81 -6.77
CA LYS A 158 -16.95 -14.58 -6.29
C LYS A 158 -15.45 -14.50 -6.54
N VAL A 159 -14.72 -15.60 -6.41
CA VAL A 159 -13.28 -15.61 -6.75
C VAL A 159 -13.04 -15.64 -8.26
N SER A 160 -14.08 -15.91 -9.05
CA SER A 160 -14.05 -15.85 -10.51
C SER A 160 -14.29 -14.46 -11.06
N ASP A 161 -14.72 -13.50 -10.23
CA ASP A 161 -14.86 -12.11 -10.63
C ASP A 161 -13.48 -11.53 -11.04
N PRO A 162 -13.39 -10.86 -12.21
CA PRO A 162 -12.14 -10.29 -12.72
C PRO A 162 -11.63 -9.14 -11.85
N TYR A 163 -12.49 -8.57 -11.01
CA TYR A 163 -12.15 -7.49 -10.09
C TYR A 163 -12.48 -7.88 -8.65
N THR A 164 -11.65 -7.45 -7.70
CA THR A 164 -11.86 -7.71 -6.28
C THR A 164 -11.57 -6.50 -5.41
N ALA A 165 -12.47 -6.18 -4.49
CA ALA A 165 -12.23 -5.20 -3.44
C ALA A 165 -11.58 -5.82 -2.18
N ARG A 166 -11.30 -7.13 -2.19
CA ARG A 166 -10.82 -7.86 -1.02
C ARG A 166 -9.50 -7.31 -0.47
N TYR A 167 -8.57 -6.91 -1.33
CA TYR A 167 -7.30 -6.35 -0.87
C TYR A 167 -7.49 -5.06 -0.06
N PHE A 168 -8.45 -4.23 -0.45
CA PHE A 168 -8.80 -3.01 0.29
C PHE A 168 -9.53 -3.32 1.60
N LEU A 169 -10.45 -4.29 1.59
CA LEU A 169 -11.09 -4.74 2.82
C LEU A 169 -10.06 -5.29 3.82
N ASN A 170 -9.11 -6.09 3.34
CA ASN A 170 -8.04 -6.61 4.18
C ASN A 170 -7.20 -5.48 4.80
N ALA A 171 -6.95 -4.39 4.07
CA ALA A 171 -6.20 -3.24 4.58
C ALA A 171 -6.93 -2.51 5.73
N VAL A 172 -8.24 -2.68 5.86
CA VAL A 172 -9.07 -2.15 6.95
C VAL A 172 -9.58 -3.25 7.89
N ASP A 173 -8.84 -4.35 8.01
CA ASP A 173 -9.13 -5.50 8.89
C ASP A 173 -10.52 -6.14 8.66
N ARG A 174 -11.02 -6.06 7.42
CA ARG A 174 -12.29 -6.65 6.99
C ARG A 174 -12.07 -7.72 5.93
N ASP A 175 -13.05 -8.61 5.79
CA ASP A 175 -13.08 -9.59 4.72
C ASP A 175 -14.52 -9.89 4.33
N TYR A 176 -14.70 -10.77 3.36
CA TYR A 176 -16.01 -11.31 3.05
C TYR A 176 -16.30 -12.57 3.87
N ASP A 177 -17.52 -12.66 4.38
CA ASP A 177 -18.04 -13.88 5.01
C ASP A 177 -18.47 -14.92 3.96
N ASP A 178 -18.96 -16.04 4.47
CA ASP A 178 -19.46 -17.14 3.67
C ASP A 178 -20.69 -16.78 2.81
N ALA A 179 -21.43 -15.74 3.18
CA ALA A 179 -22.57 -15.20 2.43
C ALA A 179 -22.18 -14.06 1.47
N GLY A 180 -20.88 -13.75 1.38
CA GLY A 180 -20.36 -12.67 0.55
C GLY A 180 -20.56 -11.25 1.11
N LYS A 181 -21.07 -11.10 2.34
CA LYS A 181 -21.19 -9.83 3.05
C LYS A 181 -19.84 -9.42 3.63
N VAL A 182 -19.63 -8.12 3.78
CA VAL A 182 -18.41 -7.58 4.41
C VAL A 182 -18.55 -7.73 5.92
N VAL A 183 -17.60 -8.42 6.54
CA VAL A 183 -17.53 -8.63 7.98
C VAL A 183 -16.13 -8.26 8.50
N GLU A 184 -16.05 -8.02 9.80
CA GLU A 184 -14.77 -7.81 10.47
C GLU A 184 -14.04 -9.15 10.63
N ARG A 185 -12.72 -9.11 10.53
CA ARG A 185 -11.90 -10.29 10.78
C ARG A 185 -11.91 -10.67 12.26
N PRO A 186 -11.58 -11.92 12.61
CA PRO A 186 -11.35 -12.30 14.00
C PRO A 186 -10.33 -11.37 14.66
N GLU A 187 -10.53 -11.02 15.93
CA GLU A 187 -9.71 -10.04 16.67
C GLU A 187 -8.20 -10.32 16.56
N GLU A 188 -7.79 -11.59 16.58
CA GLU A 188 -6.40 -12.03 16.43
C GLU A 188 -5.76 -11.66 15.07
N GLN A 189 -6.58 -11.36 14.06
CA GLN A 189 -6.16 -11.02 12.69
C GLN A 189 -6.36 -9.54 12.36
N GLN A 190 -6.93 -8.74 13.27
CA GLN A 190 -7.17 -7.30 13.09
C GLN A 190 -5.91 -6.48 13.44
N ILE A 191 -4.92 -6.52 12.55
CA ILE A 191 -3.59 -5.96 12.82
C ILE A 191 -3.36 -4.67 12.04
N TYR A 192 -3.94 -4.52 10.84
CA TYR A 192 -3.57 -3.46 9.91
C TYR A 192 -4.00 -2.07 10.38
N VAL A 193 -5.25 -1.89 10.81
CA VAL A 193 -5.79 -0.62 11.28
C VAL A 193 -5.08 -0.19 12.55
N THR A 194 -4.89 -1.13 13.49
CA THR A 194 -4.19 -0.87 14.76
C THR A 194 -2.77 -0.39 14.53
N LEU A 195 -2.01 -1.02 13.63
CA LEU A 195 -0.66 -0.60 13.29
C LEU A 195 -0.65 0.74 12.55
N PHE A 196 -1.59 0.97 11.65
CA PHE A 196 -1.71 2.23 10.91
C PHE A 196 -1.95 3.41 11.84
N VAL A 197 -2.96 3.31 12.72
CA VAL A 197 -3.28 4.34 13.72
C VAL A 197 -2.11 4.57 14.67
N ARG A 198 -1.44 3.49 15.10
CA ARG A 198 -0.24 3.60 15.96
C ARG A 198 0.87 4.39 15.27
N THR A 199 1.19 4.09 14.01
CA THR A 199 2.21 4.81 13.25
C THR A 199 1.84 6.29 13.08
N LEU A 200 0.58 6.58 12.77
CA LEU A 200 0.09 7.96 12.61
C LEU A 200 0.14 8.74 13.93
N TRP A 201 -0.19 8.08 15.04
CA TRP A 201 -0.07 8.68 16.36
C TRP A 201 1.39 8.97 16.73
N ILE A 202 2.30 8.02 16.47
CA ILE A 202 3.73 8.20 16.73
C ILE A 202 4.30 9.33 15.89
N SER A 203 3.98 9.39 14.59
CA SER A 203 4.49 10.46 13.72
C SER A 203 4.00 11.83 14.18
N LEU A 204 2.72 11.95 14.55
CA LEU A 204 2.15 13.17 15.11
C LEU A 204 2.89 13.61 16.40
N LEU A 205 3.14 12.68 17.32
CA LEU A 205 3.88 12.97 18.55
C LEU A 205 5.31 13.44 18.25
N VAL A 206 6.03 12.79 17.33
CA VAL A 206 7.38 13.22 16.94
C VAL A 206 7.36 14.60 16.29
N THR A 207 6.38 14.90 15.43
CA THR A 207 6.22 16.23 14.83
C THR A 207 5.99 17.29 15.91
N LEU A 208 5.14 17.03 16.90
CA LEU A 208 4.90 17.96 18.00
C LEU A 208 6.14 18.16 18.86
N LEU A 209 6.86 17.08 19.23
CA LEU A 209 8.09 17.17 20.02
C LEU A 209 9.19 17.93 19.28
N THR A 210 9.39 17.66 18.00
CA THR A 210 10.37 18.39 17.18
C THR A 210 9.99 19.85 16.99
N LEU A 211 8.70 20.19 16.91
CA LEU A 211 8.23 21.57 16.86
C LEU A 211 8.50 22.30 18.19
N ILE A 212 8.10 21.70 19.31
CA ILE A 212 8.25 22.28 20.66
C ILE A 212 9.72 22.55 20.99
N ILE A 213 10.62 21.66 20.59
CA ILE A 213 12.06 21.81 20.85
C ILE A 213 12.72 22.65 19.75
N GLY A 214 12.34 22.44 18.49
CA GLY A 214 12.96 23.08 17.33
C GLY A 214 12.65 24.56 17.22
N TYR A 215 11.44 25.00 17.61
CA TYR A 215 11.04 26.40 17.51
C TYR A 215 11.90 27.32 18.39
N PRO A 216 12.11 27.03 19.70
CA PRO A 216 13.04 27.78 20.54
C PRO A 216 14.47 27.80 19.99
N ILE A 217 14.94 26.68 19.44
CA ILE A 217 16.29 26.60 18.84
C ILE A 217 16.38 27.50 17.62
N ALA A 218 15.42 27.44 16.69
CA ALA A 218 15.40 28.27 15.49
C ALA A 218 15.33 29.76 15.84
N TYR A 219 14.48 30.13 16.81
CA TYR A 219 14.36 31.49 17.31
C TYR A 219 15.67 31.99 17.95
N LEU A 220 16.31 31.16 18.77
CA LEU A 220 17.60 31.51 19.37
C LEU A 220 18.67 31.75 18.29
N ILE A 221 18.69 30.92 17.24
CA ILE A 221 19.64 31.07 16.13
C ILE A 221 19.40 32.38 15.36
N SER A 222 18.14 32.79 15.16
CA SER A 222 17.81 34.03 14.43
C SER A 222 18.04 35.30 15.23
N THR A 223 17.95 35.27 16.57
CA THR A 223 18.13 36.46 17.42
C THR A 223 19.54 36.68 17.96
N THR A 224 20.46 35.74 17.78
CA THR A 224 21.79 35.75 18.41
C THR A 224 22.89 36.26 17.46
N PRO A 225 23.98 36.89 17.96
CA PRO A 225 25.06 37.38 17.10
C PRO A 225 25.61 36.33 16.09
N PRO A 226 26.06 36.76 14.89
CA PRO A 226 26.40 35.86 13.78
C PRO A 226 27.41 34.74 14.12
N LYS A 227 28.37 35.01 15.01
CA LYS A 227 29.37 34.01 15.43
C LYS A 227 28.74 32.82 16.17
N ILE A 228 27.82 33.10 17.09
CA ILE A 228 27.15 32.07 17.90
C ILE A 228 26.07 31.39 17.06
N SER A 229 25.33 32.16 16.25
CA SER A 229 24.35 31.62 15.30
C SER A 229 24.97 30.58 14.36
N ASN A 230 26.12 30.90 13.75
CA ASN A 230 26.86 29.96 12.89
C ASN A 230 27.31 28.70 13.66
N LEU A 231 27.76 28.83 14.90
CA LEU A 231 28.12 27.68 15.74
C LEU A 231 26.91 26.79 16.05
N LEU A 232 25.77 27.38 16.41
CA LEU A 232 24.54 26.65 16.70
C LEU A 232 24.01 25.92 15.45
N ILE A 233 24.07 26.55 14.28
CA ILE A 233 23.72 25.90 13.00
C ILE A 233 24.63 24.69 12.75
N ILE A 234 25.94 24.81 12.98
CA ILE A 234 26.88 23.68 12.85
C ILE A 234 26.50 22.56 13.83
N MET A 235 26.17 22.86 15.08
CA MET A 235 25.73 21.86 16.06
C MET A 235 24.44 21.13 15.63
N VAL A 236 23.48 21.86 15.05
CA VAL A 236 22.23 21.28 14.52
C VAL A 236 22.49 20.43 13.27
N LEU A 237 23.48 20.78 12.46
CA LEU A 237 23.82 20.05 11.23
C LEU A 237 24.76 18.86 11.46
N LEU A 238 25.50 18.82 12.57
CA LEU A 238 26.41 17.74 12.94
C LEU A 238 25.79 16.34 12.78
N PRO A 239 24.52 16.09 13.17
CA PRO A 239 23.91 14.78 13.04
C PRO A 239 23.68 14.33 11.58
N PHE A 240 23.74 15.23 10.58
CA PHE A 240 23.70 14.85 9.17
C PHE A 240 25.00 14.25 8.65
N TRP A 241 26.12 14.60 9.28
CA TRP A 241 27.44 14.12 8.87
C TRP A 241 27.71 12.70 9.39
N THR A 242 26.96 12.29 10.41
CA THR A 242 26.97 10.93 10.93
C THR A 242 25.91 10.06 10.25
N SER A 243 26.28 8.85 9.85
CA SER A 243 25.34 7.89 9.25
C SER A 243 24.14 7.62 10.16
N LEU A 244 22.94 7.58 9.58
CA LEU A 244 21.70 7.24 10.28
C LEU A 244 21.81 5.91 11.04
N LEU A 245 22.52 4.94 10.46
CA LEU A 245 22.73 3.63 11.08
C LEU A 245 23.54 3.76 12.38
N VAL A 246 24.65 4.50 12.34
CA VAL A 246 25.51 4.73 13.52
C VAL A 246 24.73 5.45 14.61
N ARG A 247 23.96 6.49 14.26
CA ARG A 247 23.12 7.20 15.23
C ARG A 247 22.09 6.29 15.88
N THR A 248 21.46 5.43 15.08
CA THR A 248 20.44 4.49 15.57
C THR A 248 21.07 3.45 16.51
N THR A 249 22.24 2.89 16.17
CA THR A 249 22.93 1.94 17.05
C THR A 249 23.50 2.60 18.31
N SER A 250 23.96 3.85 18.25
CA SER A 250 24.33 4.62 19.43
C SER A 250 23.14 4.82 20.37
N TRP A 251 21.97 5.19 19.85
CA TRP A 251 20.76 5.31 20.66
C TRP A 251 20.33 3.97 21.29
N ILE A 252 20.48 2.86 20.56
CA ILE A 252 20.25 1.52 21.09
C ILE A 252 21.12 1.28 22.33
N VAL A 253 22.43 1.55 22.26
CA VAL A 253 23.35 1.36 23.39
C VAL A 253 23.02 2.31 24.55
N LEU A 254 22.70 3.57 24.28
CA LEU A 254 22.38 4.55 25.31
C LEU A 254 21.07 4.24 26.06
N LEU A 255 20.06 3.72 25.35
CA LEU A 255 18.71 3.44 25.87
C LEU A 255 18.53 1.99 26.34
N GLN A 256 19.58 1.16 26.30
CA GLN A 256 19.56 -0.16 26.91
C GLN A 256 19.23 -0.07 28.41
N THR A 257 18.71 -1.16 28.97
CA THR A 257 18.40 -1.25 30.42
C THR A 257 19.64 -0.99 31.27
N GLN A 258 20.81 -1.44 30.81
CA GLN A 258 22.13 -1.18 31.42
C GLN A 258 22.92 -0.11 30.62
N GLY A 259 22.20 0.81 29.97
CA GLY A 259 22.80 1.88 29.18
C GLY A 259 23.05 3.14 30.00
N VAL A 260 23.87 4.04 29.46
CA VAL A 260 24.33 5.28 30.10
C VAL A 260 23.17 6.13 30.63
N ILE A 261 22.04 6.20 29.91
CA ILE A 261 20.89 7.02 30.33
C ILE A 261 20.26 6.45 31.60
N ASN A 262 20.11 5.13 31.70
CA ASN A 262 19.59 4.49 32.91
C ASN A 262 20.56 4.62 34.08
N ASP A 263 21.87 4.47 33.84
CA ASP A 263 22.88 4.67 34.89
C ASP A 263 22.85 6.08 35.46
N LEU A 264 22.70 7.09 34.60
CA LEU A 264 22.54 8.48 35.03
C LEU A 264 21.24 8.68 35.84
N LEU A 265 20.13 8.06 35.44
CA LEU A 265 18.86 8.15 36.18
C LEU A 265 18.93 7.50 37.57
N VAL A 266 19.63 6.38 37.69
CA VAL A 266 19.91 5.72 38.97
C VAL A 266 20.82 6.60 39.84
N TRP A 267 21.87 7.17 39.24
CA TRP A 267 22.80 8.05 39.93
C TRP A 267 22.14 9.33 40.48
N VAL A 268 21.23 9.95 39.73
CA VAL A 268 20.45 11.12 40.18
C VAL A 268 19.35 10.73 41.21
N GLY A 269 19.09 9.43 41.40
CA GLY A 269 18.11 8.93 42.36
C GLY A 269 16.66 8.94 41.88
N PHE A 270 16.41 9.17 40.58
CA PHE A 270 15.06 9.13 40.00
C PHE A 270 14.51 7.69 39.87
N VAL A 271 15.38 6.68 39.81
CA VAL A 271 15.03 5.28 39.59
C VAL A 271 15.93 4.40 40.49
N SER A 272 15.39 3.34 41.10
CA SER A 272 16.22 2.37 41.83
C SER A 272 16.92 1.41 40.88
N ASP A 273 18.07 0.88 41.28
CA ASP A 273 18.85 -0.05 40.45
C ASP A 273 18.05 -1.30 40.03
N GLU A 274 17.09 -1.72 40.87
CA GLU A 274 16.18 -2.83 40.61
C GLU A 274 15.04 -2.51 39.63
N ASN A 275 14.69 -1.22 39.42
CA ASN A 275 13.56 -0.79 38.58
C ASN A 275 14.01 0.02 37.35
N ARG A 276 15.14 -0.37 36.73
CA ARG A 276 15.65 0.28 35.51
C ARG A 276 14.60 0.29 34.40
N ILE A 277 14.42 1.43 33.75
CA ILE A 277 13.37 1.62 32.74
C ILE A 277 13.82 0.97 31.43
N GLN A 278 13.02 0.04 30.91
CA GLN A 278 13.25 -0.53 29.58
C GLN A 278 12.86 0.49 28.49
N MET A 279 13.84 1.29 28.04
CA MET A 279 13.61 2.31 27.01
C MET A 279 13.84 1.79 25.59
N ILE A 280 14.67 0.76 25.43
CA ILE A 280 14.91 0.07 24.15
C ILE A 280 13.70 -0.75 23.70
N PHE A 281 13.44 -0.77 22.38
CA PHE A 281 12.33 -1.46 21.72
C PHE A 281 10.93 -1.05 22.21
N ASN A 282 10.81 0.14 22.81
CA ASN A 282 9.56 0.71 23.30
C ASN A 282 9.29 2.09 22.65
N LEU A 283 8.03 2.52 22.74
CA LEU A 283 7.56 3.82 22.24
C LEU A 283 8.45 4.97 22.72
N ARG A 284 8.86 4.97 23.99
CA ARG A 284 9.69 6.04 24.59
C ARG A 284 11.02 6.20 23.86
N GLY A 285 11.74 5.09 23.66
CA GLY A 285 13.01 5.12 22.94
C GLY A 285 12.86 5.56 21.49
N THR A 286 11.80 5.10 20.81
CA THR A 286 11.47 5.56 19.46
C THR A 286 11.22 7.06 19.41
N LEU A 287 10.43 7.61 20.34
CA LEU A 287 10.15 9.06 20.37
C LEU A 287 11.42 9.88 20.60
N ILE A 288 12.29 9.47 21.54
CA ILE A 288 13.56 10.18 21.83
C ILE A 288 14.48 10.16 20.60
N ALA A 289 14.74 8.99 20.05
CA ALA A 289 15.65 8.83 18.91
C ALA A 289 15.12 9.54 17.66
N MET A 290 13.84 9.37 17.32
CA MET A 290 13.23 10.00 16.15
C MET A 290 13.18 11.52 16.28
N THR A 291 12.91 12.05 17.48
CA THR A 291 12.93 13.49 17.73
C THR A 291 14.32 14.06 17.45
N GLN A 292 15.38 13.45 17.99
CA GLN A 292 16.76 13.90 17.71
C GLN A 292 17.15 13.74 16.24
N ILE A 293 16.65 12.69 15.56
CA ILE A 293 16.90 12.45 14.14
C ILE A 293 16.28 13.51 13.25
N LEU A 294 15.04 13.89 13.55
CA LEU A 294 14.26 14.77 12.70
C LEU A 294 14.34 16.25 13.09
N LEU A 295 14.83 16.57 14.28
CA LEU A 295 14.95 17.95 14.77
C LEU A 295 15.66 18.90 13.79
N PRO A 296 16.78 18.54 13.13
CA PRO A 296 17.42 19.43 12.17
C PRO A 296 16.53 19.78 10.98
N PHE A 297 15.69 18.84 10.52
CA PHE A 297 14.74 19.08 9.43
C PHE A 297 13.61 20.04 9.84
N MET A 298 13.27 20.10 11.13
CA MET A 298 12.30 21.07 11.66
C MET A 298 12.94 22.46 11.81
N VAL A 299 14.17 22.53 12.36
CA VAL A 299 14.86 23.80 12.64
C VAL A 299 15.21 24.59 11.38
N LEU A 300 15.75 23.94 10.33
CA LEU A 300 16.27 24.64 9.16
C LEU A 300 15.19 25.45 8.40
N PRO A 301 13.99 24.92 8.09
CA PRO A 301 12.95 25.71 7.45
C PRO A 301 12.43 26.84 8.33
N MET A 302 12.29 26.64 9.65
CA MET A 302 11.83 27.69 10.56
C MET A 302 12.84 28.83 10.64
N TYR A 303 14.12 28.51 10.78
CA TYR A 303 15.21 29.50 10.78
C TYR A 303 15.25 30.31 9.46
N SER A 304 15.01 29.66 8.32
CA SER A 304 15.03 30.36 7.02
C SER A 304 13.95 31.44 6.86
N VAL A 305 12.89 31.42 7.69
CA VAL A 305 11.74 32.33 7.58
C VAL A 305 11.72 33.37 8.72
N MET A 306 12.49 33.16 9.79
CA MET A 306 12.63 34.06 10.93
C MET A 306 13.70 35.12 10.70
#